data_AF-A0AAD7YCU2-F1
#
_entry.id   AF-A0AAD7YCU2-F1
#
_cell.length_a   1.000
_cell.length_b   1.000
_cell.length_c   1.000
_cell.angle_alpha   90.00
_cell.angle_beta   90.00
_cell.angle_gamma   90.00
#
_symmetry.space_group_name_H-M   'P 1'
#
loop_
_entity.id
_entity.type
_entity.pdbx_description
1 polymer ?
#
loop_
_entity_poly.entity_id
_entity_poly.type
_entity_poly.pdbx_seq_one_letter_code
_entity_poly.pdbx_strand_id
1 'polypeptide(L)'
;MSAMQPPSDAQARLLRQLLLCGLGDQVGKKIGLDEVKQGADKRKFKYAYHCGEMEEPVHLHSDSILRQTIPEWVVFQELYETGAEDRRKMVMKNVTAIEPEWLPLFVPQLCNLGDPLEDRPPRFDERTGRVKCHFRGTFGKAGWQLPVSEVDFPENMERYKWFARFLLEGAVFPKLKKYTKSLLSPPSTMVKSWAKLQPRTELLLRALVAKRVGTRDQLKSIWEEQSTFLLAEYLKWIPVSGHNEVSLLWPPLQ
;
A
#
# COMPACT_ATOMS: atom_id res chain seq x y z
N MET A 1 30.81 20.88 17.74
CA MET A 1 29.72 20.02 17.20
C MET A 1 30.32 19.25 16.04
N SER A 2 30.36 17.92 16.10
CA SER A 2 30.87 17.12 14.97
C SER A 2 29.99 17.36 13.74
N ALA A 3 30.59 17.73 12.61
CA ALA A 3 29.85 17.87 11.35
C ALA A 3 29.23 16.51 10.96
N MET A 4 28.00 16.53 10.47
CA MET A 4 27.35 15.32 9.95
C MET A 4 28.05 14.88 8.67
N GLN A 5 28.24 13.57 8.52
CA GLN A 5 28.75 12.99 7.27
C GLN A 5 27.70 13.17 6.16
N PRO A 6 28.14 13.32 4.89
CA PRO A 6 27.22 13.33 3.75
C PRO A 6 26.37 12.05 3.72
N PRO A 7 25.06 12.15 3.40
CA PRO A 7 24.20 10.99 3.33
C PRO A 7 24.55 10.10 2.13
N SER A 8 24.40 8.80 2.31
CA SER A 8 24.38 7.82 1.21
C SER A 8 23.09 7.95 0.37
N ASP A 9 23.09 7.38 -0.83
CA ASP A 9 21.91 7.36 -1.72
C ASP A 9 20.68 6.72 -1.06
N ALA A 10 20.90 5.67 -0.26
CA ALA A 10 19.83 5.03 0.51
C ALA A 10 19.25 5.97 1.57
N GLN A 11 20.12 6.68 2.31
CA GLN A 11 19.67 7.68 3.29
C GLN A 11 18.96 8.85 2.61
N ALA A 12 19.46 9.33 1.48
CA ALA A 12 18.82 10.38 0.69
C ALA A 12 17.42 9.94 0.23
N ARG A 13 17.28 8.71 -0.28
CA ARG A 13 15.97 8.14 -0.63
C ARG A 13 15.00 8.09 0.56
N LEU A 14 15.47 7.63 1.72
CA LEU A 14 14.64 7.59 2.94
C LEU A 14 14.22 9.00 3.40
N LEU A 15 15.11 9.99 3.30
CA LEU A 15 14.78 11.38 3.60
C LEU A 15 13.68 11.92 2.68
N ARG A 16 13.71 11.60 1.37
CA ARG A 16 12.62 11.97 0.44
C ARG A 16 11.29 11.32 0.83
N GLN A 17 11.32 10.06 1.28
CA GLN A 17 10.12 9.37 1.77
C GLN A 17 9.58 10.00 3.05
N LEU A 18 10.46 10.39 3.98
CA LEU A 18 10.07 11.10 5.20
C LEU A 18 9.45 12.47 4.90
N LEU A 19 10.00 13.22 3.94
CA LEU A 19 9.40 14.48 3.49
C LEU A 19 8.01 14.26 2.91
N LEU A 20 7.80 13.21 2.11
CA LEU A 20 6.48 12.85 1.60
C LEU A 20 5.48 12.53 2.73
N CYS A 21 5.90 11.80 3.77
CA CYS A 21 5.04 11.55 4.93
C CYS A 21 4.58 12.84 5.62
N GLY A 22 5.46 13.85 5.69
CA GLY A 22 5.17 15.13 6.33
C GLY A 22 4.41 16.13 5.45
N LEU A 23 4.57 16.03 4.13
CA LEU A 23 4.06 16.98 3.12
C LEU A 23 3.07 16.30 2.15
N GLY A 24 2.32 15.32 2.64
CA GLY A 24 1.43 14.49 1.81
C GLY A 24 0.34 15.26 1.07
N ASP A 25 -0.13 16.35 1.64
CA ASP A 25 -1.11 17.28 1.06
C ASP A 25 -0.48 18.29 0.08
N GLN A 26 0.84 18.44 0.11
CA GLN A 26 1.62 19.37 -0.73
C GLN A 26 2.32 18.64 -1.87
N VAL A 27 1.53 17.91 -2.66
CA VAL A 27 2.02 17.16 -3.82
C VAL A 27 1.73 17.94 -5.11
N GLY A 28 2.76 18.06 -5.94
CA GLY A 28 2.70 18.61 -7.29
C GLY A 28 2.83 17.51 -8.34
N LYS A 29 1.92 17.48 -9.32
CA LYS A 29 2.02 16.64 -10.52
C LYS A 29 2.27 17.50 -11.75
N LYS A 30 3.29 17.16 -12.53
CA LYS A 30 3.65 17.86 -13.77
C LYS A 30 2.49 17.79 -14.77
N ILE A 31 2.21 18.93 -15.40
CA ILE A 31 1.12 19.07 -16.37
C ILE A 31 1.59 18.55 -17.73
N GLY A 32 0.84 17.62 -18.32
CA GLY A 32 1.03 17.20 -19.70
C GLY A 32 0.58 18.29 -20.66
N LEU A 33 1.36 18.62 -21.69
CA LEU A 33 0.95 19.63 -22.68
C LEU A 33 -0.30 19.22 -23.47
N ASP A 34 -0.59 17.91 -23.50
CA ASP A 34 -1.79 17.34 -24.13
C ASP A 34 -3.05 17.51 -23.26
N GLU A 35 -2.89 17.77 -21.96
CA GLU A 35 -3.99 18.01 -21.01
C GLU A 35 -4.47 19.47 -21.05
N VAL A 36 -3.70 20.36 -21.71
CA VAL A 36 -4.01 21.79 -21.81
C VAL A 36 -5.14 22.03 -22.81
N LYS A 37 -6.22 22.67 -22.36
CA LYS A 37 -7.41 23.01 -23.17
C LYS A 37 -7.02 23.70 -24.49
N GLN A 38 -7.67 23.31 -25.59
CA GLN A 38 -7.50 23.96 -26.89
C GLN A 38 -7.95 25.42 -26.79
N GLY A 39 -7.03 26.36 -27.08
CA GLY A 39 -7.25 27.82 -26.94
C GLY A 39 -6.53 28.47 -25.75
N ALA A 40 -6.01 27.70 -24.79
CA ALA A 40 -5.16 28.23 -23.72
C ALA A 40 -3.72 28.46 -24.19
N ASP A 41 -3.03 29.44 -23.59
CA ASP A 41 -1.63 29.72 -23.89
C ASP A 41 -0.74 28.57 -23.38
N LYS A 42 -0.42 27.63 -24.28
CA LYS A 42 0.42 26.46 -24.01
C LYS A 42 1.80 26.82 -23.43
N ARG A 43 2.29 28.06 -23.63
CA ARG A 43 3.57 28.51 -23.05
C ARG A 43 3.49 28.63 -21.54
N LYS A 44 2.32 28.98 -20.97
CA LYS A 44 2.12 29.10 -19.52
C LYS A 44 2.14 27.77 -18.78
N PHE A 45 1.83 26.67 -19.48
CA PHE A 45 1.79 25.32 -18.89
C PHE A 45 3.09 24.53 -19.11
N LYS A 46 4.04 25.11 -19.84
CA LYS A 46 5.32 24.45 -20.12
C LYS A 46 6.12 24.30 -18.82
N TYR A 47 6.37 23.05 -18.41
CA TYR A 47 7.06 22.70 -17.16
C TYR A 47 6.31 23.13 -15.89
N ALA A 48 5.00 23.34 -15.99
CA ALA A 48 4.16 23.63 -14.86
C ALA A 48 3.67 22.36 -14.16
N TYR A 49 3.11 22.55 -12.98
CA TYR A 49 2.58 21.53 -12.09
C TYR A 49 1.17 21.92 -11.64
N HIS A 50 0.30 20.93 -11.53
CA HIS A 50 -0.90 21.01 -10.71
C HIS A 50 -0.52 20.74 -9.27
N CYS A 51 -0.92 21.61 -8.35
CA CYS A 51 -0.63 21.49 -6.92
C CYS A 51 -1.93 21.62 -6.12
N GLY A 52 -2.34 20.57 -5.41
CA GLY A 52 -3.55 20.59 -4.60
C GLY A 52 -4.81 21.00 -5.37
N GLU A 53 -5.52 22.02 -4.85
CA GLU A 53 -6.75 22.59 -5.45
C GLU A 53 -6.48 23.86 -6.27
N MET A 54 -5.22 24.19 -6.54
CA MET A 54 -4.87 25.38 -7.31
C MET A 54 -5.33 25.25 -8.76
N GLU A 55 -6.08 26.24 -9.25
CA GLU A 55 -6.44 26.35 -10.67
C GLU A 55 -5.25 26.83 -11.53
N GLU A 56 -4.37 27.62 -10.93
CA GLU A 56 -3.24 28.26 -11.60
C GLU A 56 -2.04 27.30 -11.74
N PRO A 57 -1.33 27.32 -12.88
CA PRO A 57 -0.15 26.49 -13.09
C PRO A 57 1.01 26.94 -12.19
N VAL A 58 1.51 26.04 -11.35
CA VAL A 58 2.64 26.29 -10.45
C VAL A 58 3.95 25.88 -11.12
N HIS A 59 5.01 26.67 -10.94
CA HIS A 59 6.32 26.36 -11.51
C HIS A 59 7.40 26.20 -10.42
N LEU A 60 8.46 25.46 -10.73
CA LEU A 60 9.64 25.43 -9.86
C LEU A 60 10.26 26.84 -9.74
N HIS A 61 10.70 27.21 -8.53
CA HIS A 61 11.49 28.42 -8.33
C HIS A 61 12.73 28.46 -9.24
N SER A 62 13.18 29.65 -9.62
CA SER A 62 14.40 29.85 -10.43
C SER A 62 15.61 29.10 -9.87
N ASP A 63 15.71 29.06 -8.54
CA ASP A 63 16.86 28.52 -7.80
C ASP A 63 16.75 27.02 -7.52
N SER A 64 15.64 26.39 -7.92
CA SER A 64 15.46 24.95 -7.73
C SER A 64 16.36 24.18 -8.69
N ILE A 65 17.20 23.30 -8.14
CA ILE A 65 18.04 22.38 -8.92
C ILE A 65 17.22 21.41 -9.79
N LEU A 66 15.98 21.12 -9.38
CA LEU A 66 15.05 20.25 -10.11
C LEU A 66 14.57 20.84 -11.44
N ARG A 67 14.90 22.10 -11.75
CA ARG A 67 14.63 22.69 -13.08
C ARG A 67 15.38 22.00 -14.21
N GLN A 68 16.46 21.29 -13.91
CA GLN A 68 17.24 20.55 -14.90
C GLN A 68 16.58 19.23 -15.30
N THR A 69 15.89 18.58 -14.35
CA THR A 69 15.30 17.24 -14.54
C THR A 69 13.79 17.27 -14.72
N ILE A 70 13.11 18.25 -14.11
CA ILE A 70 11.66 18.50 -14.20
C ILE A 70 10.86 17.21 -13.93
N PRO A 71 10.99 16.67 -12.70
CA PRO A 71 10.38 15.40 -12.31
C PRO A 71 8.86 15.44 -12.44
N GLU A 72 8.25 14.29 -12.69
CA GLU A 72 6.79 14.22 -12.86
C GLU A 72 6.03 14.46 -11.56
N TRP A 73 6.55 13.94 -10.45
CA TRP A 73 5.93 14.05 -9.13
C TRP A 73 6.89 14.71 -8.14
N VAL A 74 6.36 15.66 -7.39
CA VAL A 74 7.12 16.38 -6.36
C VAL A 74 6.30 16.60 -5.10
N VAL A 75 6.99 16.74 -3.98
CA VAL A 75 6.45 17.46 -2.81
C VAL A 75 7.12 18.81 -2.69
N PHE A 76 6.39 19.80 -2.19
CA PHE A 76 6.89 21.14 -1.93
C PHE A 76 6.56 21.54 -0.49
N GLN A 77 7.23 22.57 0.02
CA GLN A 77 6.96 23.10 1.36
C GLN A 77 6.12 24.38 1.33
N GLU A 78 6.30 25.20 0.29
CA GLU A 78 5.69 26.52 0.20
C GLU A 78 5.38 26.89 -1.25
N LEU A 79 4.23 27.54 -1.43
CA LEU A 79 3.85 28.24 -2.66
C LEU A 79 3.88 29.73 -2.41
N TYR A 80 4.34 30.49 -3.39
CA TYR A 80 4.36 31.95 -3.33
C TYR A 80 4.10 32.53 -4.71
N GLU A 81 3.50 33.70 -4.70
CA GLU A 81 3.23 34.49 -5.89
C GLU A 81 4.44 35.37 -6.19
N THR A 82 4.85 35.39 -7.46
CA THR A 82 5.95 36.23 -7.93
C THR A 82 5.54 37.02 -9.16
N GLY A 83 6.04 38.24 -9.29
CA GLY A 83 5.79 39.13 -10.43
C GLY A 83 4.99 40.39 -10.08
N ALA A 84 4.87 41.29 -11.05
CA ALA A 84 4.01 42.47 -10.96
C ALA A 84 2.55 42.09 -11.26
N GLU A 85 1.59 42.98 -10.97
CA GLU A 85 0.14 42.72 -11.07
C GLU A 85 -0.29 42.09 -12.40
N ASP A 86 0.35 42.44 -13.51
CA ASP A 86 0.03 41.94 -14.86
C ASP A 86 0.69 40.60 -15.23
N ARG A 87 1.64 40.10 -14.42
CA ARG A 87 2.41 38.87 -14.67
C ARG A 87 2.64 38.07 -13.39
N ARG A 88 1.59 37.90 -12.60
CA ARG A 88 1.55 37.04 -11.42
C ARG A 88 1.82 35.59 -11.82
N LYS A 89 2.80 34.97 -11.16
CA LYS A 89 3.22 33.59 -11.37
C LYS A 89 3.36 32.87 -10.05
N MET A 90 2.62 31.79 -9.90
CA MET A 90 2.75 30.88 -8.77
C MET A 90 3.99 30.00 -8.92
N VAL A 91 4.78 29.93 -7.85
CA VAL A 91 6.03 29.19 -7.82
C VAL A 91 6.17 28.43 -6.49
N MET A 92 6.83 27.27 -6.55
CA MET A 92 7.07 26.40 -5.40
C MET A 92 8.54 26.41 -4.95
N LYS A 93 8.75 26.38 -3.63
CA LYS A 93 10.06 26.33 -2.96
C LYS A 93 10.21 25.05 -2.13
N ASN A 94 11.47 24.72 -1.86
CA ASN A 94 11.90 23.55 -1.10
C ASN A 94 11.28 22.26 -1.64
N VAL A 95 11.49 22.05 -2.94
CA VAL A 95 10.86 20.99 -3.72
C VAL A 95 11.71 19.73 -3.70
N THR A 96 11.07 18.58 -3.50
CA THR A 96 11.69 17.26 -3.51
C THR A 96 10.98 16.35 -4.51
N ALA A 97 11.75 15.69 -5.38
CA ALA A 97 11.22 14.70 -6.31
C ALA A 97 10.79 13.43 -5.57
N ILE A 98 9.62 12.89 -5.92
CA ILE A 98 9.08 11.66 -5.34
C ILE A 98 8.70 10.66 -6.43
N GLU A 99 8.60 9.40 -6.02
CA GLU A 99 8.19 8.29 -6.86
C GLU A 99 6.69 8.03 -6.60
N PRO A 100 5.84 7.93 -7.64
CA PRO A 100 4.39 7.84 -7.47
C PRO A 100 3.93 6.59 -6.73
N GLU A 101 4.71 5.50 -6.75
CA GLU A 101 4.43 4.27 -5.99
C GLU A 101 4.51 4.48 -4.46
N TRP A 102 5.12 5.59 -4.02
CA TRP A 102 5.26 5.93 -2.60
C TRP A 102 3.99 6.56 -2.02
N LEU A 103 3.18 7.23 -2.83
CA LEU A 103 1.92 7.86 -2.41
C LEU A 103 0.97 6.89 -1.69
N PRO A 104 0.63 5.71 -2.26
CA PRO A 104 -0.26 4.76 -1.58
C PRO A 104 0.37 4.10 -0.35
N LEU A 105 1.71 4.13 -0.22
CA LEU A 105 2.43 3.51 0.90
C LEU A 105 2.53 4.44 2.11
N PHE A 106 2.81 5.71 1.88
CA PHE A 106 3.09 6.68 2.95
C PHE A 106 1.94 7.63 3.23
N VAL A 107 1.08 7.88 2.25
CA VAL A 107 -0.10 8.74 2.39
C VAL A 107 -1.37 8.08 1.84
N PRO A 108 -1.70 6.83 2.26
CA PRO A 108 -2.85 6.09 1.75
C PRO A 108 -4.18 6.82 1.96
N GLN A 109 -4.29 7.67 2.98
CA GLN A 109 -5.47 8.47 3.29
C GLN A 109 -5.81 9.52 2.21
N LEU A 110 -4.84 9.88 1.37
CA LEU A 110 -5.03 10.80 0.24
C LEU A 110 -5.19 10.05 -1.09
N CYS A 111 -5.17 8.72 -1.06
CA CYS A 111 -5.35 7.87 -2.22
C CYS A 111 -6.76 7.28 -2.21
N ASN A 112 -7.36 7.19 -3.40
CA ASN A 112 -8.50 6.31 -3.62
C ASN A 112 -7.98 5.02 -4.26
N LEU A 113 -7.68 4.06 -3.39
CA LEU A 113 -7.30 2.70 -3.78
C LEU A 113 -8.62 1.95 -4.00
N GLY A 114 -9.05 1.82 -5.26
CA GLY A 114 -10.20 0.99 -5.61
C GLY A 114 -9.96 -0.49 -5.30
N ASP A 115 -10.73 -1.37 -5.94
CA ASP A 115 -10.54 -2.80 -5.74
C ASP A 115 -9.17 -3.28 -6.26
N PRO A 116 -8.54 -4.26 -5.59
CA PRO A 116 -7.34 -4.91 -6.10
C PRO A 116 -7.53 -5.46 -7.51
N LEU A 117 -6.46 -5.43 -8.30
CA LEU A 117 -6.46 -5.96 -9.66
C LEU A 117 -6.68 -7.47 -9.67
N GLU A 118 -7.67 -7.92 -10.46
CA GLU A 118 -8.02 -9.35 -10.54
C GLU A 118 -6.99 -10.18 -11.34
N ASP A 119 -6.35 -9.58 -12.35
CA ASP A 119 -5.33 -10.24 -13.19
C ASP A 119 -4.04 -10.52 -12.43
N ARG A 120 -3.82 -9.83 -11.30
CA ARG A 120 -2.66 -9.99 -10.42
C ARG A 120 -3.13 -10.40 -9.03
N PRO A 121 -3.30 -11.72 -8.79
CA PRO A 121 -3.82 -12.19 -7.52
C PRO A 121 -2.94 -11.73 -6.35
N PRO A 122 -3.53 -11.40 -5.20
CA PRO A 122 -2.79 -11.14 -3.98
C PRO A 122 -1.80 -12.25 -3.66
N ARG A 123 -0.69 -11.89 -3.01
CA ARG A 123 0.34 -12.82 -2.55
C ARG A 123 0.69 -12.58 -1.09
N PHE A 124 1.19 -13.60 -0.41
CA PHE A 124 1.81 -13.42 0.89
C PHE A 124 3.28 -13.03 0.71
N ASP A 125 3.71 -11.96 1.39
CA ASP A 125 5.12 -11.57 1.43
C ASP A 125 5.78 -12.17 2.66
N GLU A 126 6.67 -13.15 2.46
CA GLU A 126 7.32 -13.88 3.56
C GLU A 126 8.19 -12.97 4.44
N ARG A 127 8.75 -11.92 3.85
CA ARG A 127 9.62 -10.97 4.56
C ARG A 127 8.80 -10.10 5.51
N THR A 128 7.75 -9.44 5.04
CA THR A 128 6.92 -8.59 5.91
C THR A 128 5.88 -9.37 6.70
N GLY A 129 5.55 -10.60 6.31
CA GLY A 129 4.50 -11.40 6.91
C GLY A 129 3.09 -10.89 6.61
N ARG A 130 2.90 -10.20 5.48
CA ARG A 130 1.65 -9.49 5.12
C ARG A 130 1.13 -9.95 3.77
N VAL A 131 -0.19 -9.83 3.61
CA VAL A 131 -0.83 -9.98 2.29
C VAL A 131 -0.54 -8.71 1.48
N LYS A 132 -0.06 -8.91 0.26
CA LYS A 132 0.19 -7.86 -0.75
C LYS A 132 -0.83 -7.98 -1.87
N CYS A 133 -1.24 -6.84 -2.41
CA CYS A 133 -2.06 -6.79 -3.62
C CYS A 133 -1.58 -5.70 -4.57
N HIS A 134 -1.97 -5.82 -5.83
CA HIS A 134 -1.79 -4.77 -6.83
C HIS A 134 -3.09 -4.00 -6.97
N PHE A 135 -3.01 -2.70 -7.18
CA PHE A 135 -4.17 -1.86 -7.45
C PHE A 135 -3.83 -0.83 -8.53
N ARG A 136 -4.87 -0.26 -9.14
CA ARG A 136 -4.78 0.93 -9.98
C ARG A 136 -5.67 1.99 -9.34
N GLY A 137 -5.06 2.94 -8.65
CA GLY A 137 -5.77 3.94 -7.85
C GLY A 137 -5.53 5.34 -8.36
N THR A 138 -6.14 6.30 -7.65
CA THR A 138 -5.93 7.71 -7.90
C THR A 138 -5.43 8.42 -6.66
N PHE A 139 -4.75 9.54 -6.84
CA PHE A 139 -4.27 10.38 -5.75
C PHE A 139 -4.96 11.75 -5.75
N GLY A 140 -5.30 12.22 -4.56
CA GLY A 140 -5.85 13.55 -4.31
C GLY A 140 -7.24 13.76 -4.90
N LYS A 141 -7.80 14.95 -4.64
CA LYS A 141 -9.13 15.34 -5.14
C LYS A 141 -9.17 15.47 -6.66
N ALA A 142 -8.04 15.80 -7.28
CA ALA A 142 -7.90 15.87 -8.73
C ALA A 142 -7.92 14.50 -9.42
N GLY A 143 -7.89 13.40 -8.65
CA GLY A 143 -8.03 12.05 -9.21
C GLY A 143 -6.86 11.63 -10.10
N TRP A 144 -5.63 12.08 -9.78
CA TRP A 144 -4.46 11.77 -10.60
C TRP A 144 -4.19 10.27 -10.62
N GLN A 145 -4.16 9.69 -11.80
CA GLN A 145 -3.91 8.25 -11.99
C GLN A 145 -2.53 7.87 -11.46
N LEU A 146 -2.49 6.83 -10.63
CA LEU A 146 -1.26 6.23 -10.12
C LEU A 146 -0.86 5.02 -10.97
N PRO A 147 0.45 4.73 -11.09
CA PRO A 147 0.91 3.50 -11.71
C PRO A 147 0.50 2.29 -10.87
N VAL A 148 0.41 1.14 -11.54
CA VAL A 148 0.13 -0.13 -10.88
C VAL A 148 1.26 -0.45 -9.92
N SER A 149 0.93 -0.46 -8.63
CA SER A 149 1.89 -0.63 -7.54
C SER A 149 1.46 -1.77 -6.62
N GLU A 150 2.43 -2.47 -6.05
CA GLU A 150 2.17 -3.48 -5.03
C GLU A 150 2.20 -2.84 -3.64
N VAL A 151 1.14 -3.04 -2.87
CA VAL A 151 0.97 -2.48 -1.52
C VAL A 151 0.49 -3.52 -0.53
N ASP A 152 0.52 -3.18 0.76
CA ASP A 152 -0.17 -3.97 1.78
C ASP A 152 -1.67 -4.02 1.45
N PHE A 153 -2.25 -5.22 1.56
CA PHE A 153 -3.69 -5.39 1.35
C PHE A 153 -4.44 -4.52 2.38
N PRO A 154 -5.36 -3.63 1.94
CA PRO A 154 -6.09 -2.74 2.83
C PRO A 154 -6.82 -3.47 3.96
N GLU A 155 -7.02 -2.80 5.09
CA GLU A 155 -7.77 -3.36 6.22
C GLU A 155 -9.25 -3.52 5.92
N ASN A 156 -9.61 -4.66 5.31
CA ASN A 156 -11.00 -5.00 5.01
C ASN A 156 -11.23 -6.52 5.14
N MET A 157 -12.46 -6.95 4.86
CA MET A 157 -12.84 -8.36 4.94
C MET A 157 -12.03 -9.27 4.00
N GLU A 158 -11.69 -8.78 2.81
CA GLU A 158 -10.93 -9.55 1.80
C GLU A 158 -9.51 -9.85 2.28
N ARG A 159 -8.87 -8.93 3.01
CA ARG A 159 -7.56 -9.18 3.63
C ARG A 159 -7.55 -10.44 4.49
N TYR A 160 -8.58 -10.62 5.32
CA TYR A 160 -8.70 -11.78 6.21
C TYR A 160 -8.95 -13.08 5.43
N LYS A 161 -9.72 -13.03 4.34
CA LYS A 161 -9.92 -14.19 3.46
C LYS A 161 -8.63 -14.63 2.79
N TRP A 162 -7.87 -13.67 2.23
CA TRP A 162 -6.57 -13.95 1.63
C TRP A 162 -5.56 -14.43 2.66
N PHE A 163 -5.50 -13.82 3.83
CA PHE A 163 -4.64 -14.27 4.92
C PHE A 163 -4.98 -15.70 5.36
N ALA A 164 -6.27 -16.03 5.51
CA ALA A 164 -6.73 -17.37 5.85
C ALA A 164 -6.35 -18.40 4.78
N ARG A 165 -6.48 -18.04 3.49
CA ARG A 165 -6.02 -18.88 2.38
C ARG A 165 -4.53 -19.19 2.52
N PHE A 166 -3.68 -18.18 2.69
CA PHE A 166 -2.24 -18.37 2.81
C PHE A 166 -1.84 -19.12 4.09
N LEU A 167 -2.63 -18.99 5.16
CA LEU A 167 -2.44 -19.76 6.39
C LEU A 167 -2.68 -21.26 6.14
N LEU A 168 -3.77 -21.61 5.45
CA LEU A 168 -4.11 -23.00 5.09
C LEU A 168 -3.12 -23.60 4.07
N GLU A 169 -2.58 -22.78 3.16
CA GLU A 169 -1.51 -23.16 2.22
C GLU A 169 -0.15 -23.38 2.92
N GLY A 170 -0.03 -23.00 4.21
CA GLY A 170 1.22 -23.05 4.95
C GLY A 170 2.26 -22.01 4.52
N ALA A 171 1.85 -21.00 3.75
CA ALA A 171 2.72 -19.88 3.35
C ALA A 171 3.02 -18.95 4.53
N VAL A 172 2.06 -18.79 5.45
CA VAL A 172 2.25 -17.98 6.67
C VAL A 172 3.14 -18.69 7.68
N PHE A 173 2.93 -20.01 7.87
CA PHE A 173 3.68 -20.87 8.78
C PHE A 173 4.05 -22.20 8.08
N PRO A 174 5.32 -22.39 7.70
CA PRO A 174 5.76 -23.55 6.91
C PRO A 174 5.45 -24.92 7.51
N LYS A 175 5.39 -25.04 8.85
CA LYS A 175 4.97 -26.26 9.56
C LYS A 175 3.59 -26.78 9.14
N LEU A 176 2.70 -25.91 8.68
CA LEU A 176 1.36 -26.29 8.21
C LEU A 176 1.36 -26.85 6.78
N LYS A 177 2.44 -26.64 6.00
CA LYS A 177 2.55 -27.06 4.60
C LYS A 177 2.40 -28.58 4.41
N LYS A 178 2.76 -29.38 5.42
CA LYS A 178 2.59 -30.85 5.38
C LYS A 178 1.12 -31.28 5.32
N TYR A 179 0.21 -30.46 5.85
CA TYR A 179 -1.23 -30.77 5.90
C TYR A 179 -2.01 -30.29 4.68
N THR A 180 -1.41 -29.45 3.83
CA THR A 180 -2.10 -28.83 2.68
C THR A 180 -2.74 -29.86 1.73
N LYS A 181 -2.12 -31.03 1.56
CA LYS A 181 -2.65 -32.13 0.72
C LYS A 181 -3.82 -32.89 1.37
N SER A 182 -3.97 -32.79 2.68
CA SER A 182 -4.98 -33.50 3.46
C SER A 182 -6.19 -32.63 3.80
N LEU A 183 -6.21 -31.36 3.37
CA LEU A 183 -7.32 -30.46 3.65
C LEU A 183 -8.62 -30.98 3.03
N LEU A 184 -9.71 -30.93 3.79
CA LEU A 184 -11.06 -31.34 3.36
C LEU A 184 -11.63 -30.47 2.24
N SER A 185 -11.04 -29.30 2.00
CA SER A 185 -11.38 -28.40 0.91
C SER A 185 -10.14 -27.60 0.52
N PRO A 186 -10.00 -27.20 -0.76
CA PRO A 186 -8.84 -26.42 -1.19
C PRO A 186 -8.85 -25.04 -0.51
N PRO A 187 -7.68 -24.50 -0.11
CA PRO A 187 -7.55 -23.17 0.50
C PRO A 187 -8.17 -22.04 -0.34
N SER A 188 -8.16 -22.18 -1.67
CA SER A 188 -8.78 -21.23 -2.61
C SER A 188 -10.27 -21.00 -2.34
N THR A 189 -10.94 -21.92 -1.64
CA THR A 189 -12.34 -21.76 -1.23
C THR A 189 -12.55 -20.54 -0.34
N MET A 190 -11.54 -20.10 0.44
CA MET A 190 -11.64 -18.91 1.29
C MET A 190 -11.94 -17.62 0.53
N VAL A 191 -11.53 -17.53 -0.73
CA VAL A 191 -11.62 -16.31 -1.56
C VAL A 191 -12.72 -16.39 -2.62
N LYS A 192 -13.56 -17.43 -2.60
CA LYS A 192 -14.70 -17.56 -3.54
C LYS A 192 -15.92 -16.79 -3.02
N SER A 193 -16.76 -16.32 -3.92
CA SER A 193 -18.00 -15.58 -3.59
C SER A 193 -18.96 -16.40 -2.73
N TRP A 194 -19.04 -17.71 -2.98
CA TRP A 194 -19.87 -18.66 -2.22
C TRP A 194 -19.20 -19.19 -0.94
N ALA A 195 -18.00 -18.72 -0.57
CA ALA A 195 -17.28 -19.20 0.61
C ALA A 195 -18.16 -19.16 1.87
N LYS A 196 -18.98 -18.13 2.04
CA LYS A 196 -19.87 -17.94 3.20
C LYS A 196 -20.89 -19.05 3.43
N LEU A 197 -21.17 -19.89 2.41
CA LEU A 197 -22.10 -21.01 2.53
C LEU A 197 -21.47 -22.24 3.23
N GLN A 198 -20.15 -22.26 3.39
CA GLN A 198 -19.45 -23.34 4.07
C GLN A 198 -19.17 -22.96 5.53
N PRO A 199 -19.68 -23.72 6.53
CA PRO A 199 -19.44 -23.38 7.93
C PRO A 199 -17.95 -23.28 8.30
N ARG A 200 -17.07 -24.07 7.65
CA ARG A 200 -15.62 -24.08 7.93
C ARG A 200 -14.89 -22.80 7.54
N THR A 201 -15.29 -22.17 6.45
CA THR A 201 -14.68 -20.89 5.98
C THR A 201 -15.16 -19.76 6.87
N GLU A 202 -16.44 -19.76 7.24
CA GLU A 202 -17.04 -18.74 8.10
C GLU A 202 -16.44 -18.75 9.50
N LEU A 203 -16.29 -19.93 10.12
CA LEU A 203 -15.68 -20.06 11.46
C LEU A 203 -14.26 -19.50 11.49
N LEU A 204 -13.42 -19.93 10.53
CA LEU A 204 -12.04 -19.45 10.42
C LEU A 204 -11.97 -17.94 10.18
N LEU A 205 -12.79 -17.43 9.25
CA LEU A 205 -12.84 -16.00 8.94
C LEU A 205 -13.31 -15.18 10.14
N ARG A 206 -14.36 -15.62 10.84
CA ARG A 206 -14.92 -14.94 12.01
C ARG A 206 -13.89 -14.87 13.14
N ALA A 207 -13.15 -15.94 13.40
CA ALA A 207 -12.10 -15.95 14.42
C ALA A 207 -10.97 -14.95 14.10
N LEU A 208 -10.52 -14.91 12.83
CA LEU A 208 -9.52 -13.95 12.37
C LEU A 208 -10.01 -12.49 12.48
N VAL A 209 -11.25 -12.22 12.07
CA VAL A 209 -11.85 -10.88 12.12
C VAL A 209 -12.05 -10.42 13.57
N ALA A 210 -12.53 -11.30 14.44
CA ALA A 210 -12.81 -10.98 15.85
C ALA A 210 -11.56 -10.48 16.60
N LYS A 211 -10.38 -10.98 16.21
CA LYS A 211 -9.09 -10.57 16.78
C LYS A 211 -8.27 -9.67 15.85
N ARG A 212 -8.83 -9.24 14.71
CA ARG A 212 -8.18 -8.44 13.66
C ARG A 212 -6.82 -8.98 13.20
N VAL A 213 -6.75 -10.30 12.98
CA VAL A 213 -5.55 -11.01 12.56
C VAL A 213 -5.43 -11.06 11.04
N GLY A 214 -4.65 -10.16 10.46
CA GLY A 214 -4.38 -10.11 9.02
C GLY A 214 -2.91 -10.29 8.64
N THR A 215 -2.03 -10.52 9.61
CA THR A 215 -0.58 -10.62 9.41
C THR A 215 0.02 -11.73 10.27
N ARG A 216 1.19 -12.23 9.87
CA ARG A 216 1.93 -13.25 10.62
C ARG A 216 2.22 -12.79 12.04
N ASP A 217 2.67 -11.56 12.21
CA ASP A 217 3.09 -11.05 13.52
C ASP A 217 1.90 -10.84 14.46
N GLN A 218 0.74 -10.39 13.95
CA GLN A 218 -0.49 -10.36 14.74
C GLN A 218 -0.91 -11.76 15.22
N LEU A 219 -0.83 -12.77 14.36
CA LEU A 219 -1.17 -14.14 14.74
C LEU A 219 -0.17 -14.71 15.77
N LYS A 220 1.13 -14.43 15.60
CA LYS A 220 2.17 -14.81 16.57
C LYS A 220 1.90 -14.21 17.94
N SER A 221 1.65 -12.90 17.99
CA SER A 221 1.36 -12.17 19.24
C SER A 221 0.14 -12.75 19.97
N ILE A 222 -0.90 -13.16 19.25
CA ILE A 222 -2.05 -13.81 19.90
C ILE A 222 -1.69 -15.19 20.43
N TRP A 223 -0.85 -15.97 19.74
CA TRP A 223 -0.43 -17.27 20.25
C TRP A 223 0.48 -17.19 21.48
N GLU A 224 1.14 -16.06 21.72
CA GLU A 224 1.88 -15.80 22.97
C GLU A 224 0.93 -15.70 24.17
N GLU A 225 -0.27 -15.13 23.97
CA GLU A 225 -1.29 -14.98 25.02
C GLU A 225 -2.24 -16.20 25.09
N GLN A 226 -2.65 -16.71 23.95
CA GLN A 226 -3.62 -17.79 23.78
C GLN A 226 -3.08 -18.80 22.75
N SER A 227 -2.25 -19.71 23.24
CA SER A 227 -1.58 -20.71 22.40
C SER A 227 -2.55 -21.58 21.59
N THR A 228 -3.79 -21.77 22.04
CA THR A 228 -4.82 -22.58 21.37
C THR A 228 -5.70 -21.82 20.38
N PHE A 229 -5.51 -20.50 20.23
CA PHE A 229 -6.29 -19.68 19.28
C PHE A 229 -6.20 -20.26 17.87
N LEU A 230 -7.30 -20.32 17.11
CA LEU A 230 -7.46 -20.92 15.77
C LEU A 230 -7.30 -22.43 15.65
N LEU A 231 -6.95 -23.16 16.72
CA LEU A 231 -6.81 -24.62 16.63
C LEU A 231 -8.14 -25.28 16.23
N ALA A 232 -9.23 -24.96 16.94
CA ALA A 232 -10.54 -25.55 16.70
C ALA A 232 -11.05 -25.28 15.27
N GLU A 233 -10.85 -24.05 14.78
CA GLU A 233 -11.20 -23.63 13.44
C GLU A 233 -10.36 -24.34 12.38
N TYR A 234 -9.04 -24.45 12.59
CA TYR A 234 -8.14 -25.16 11.67
C TYR A 234 -8.45 -26.66 11.61
N LEU A 235 -8.80 -27.30 12.73
CA LEU A 235 -9.19 -28.71 12.77
C LEU A 235 -10.44 -29.01 11.91
N LYS A 236 -11.33 -28.03 11.67
CA LYS A 236 -12.47 -28.20 10.73
C LYS A 236 -12.05 -28.33 9.27
N TRP A 237 -10.79 -28.04 8.95
CA TRP A 237 -10.20 -28.23 7.62
C TRP A 237 -9.43 -29.55 7.47
N ILE A 238 -9.21 -30.29 8.56
CA ILE A 238 -8.42 -31.52 8.58
C ILE A 238 -9.33 -32.72 8.87
N PRO A 239 -9.11 -33.90 8.26
CA PRO A 239 -9.77 -35.14 8.64
C PRO A 239 -9.56 -35.45 10.12
N VAL A 240 -10.55 -36.07 10.76
CA VAL A 240 -10.50 -36.37 12.22
C VAL A 240 -9.25 -37.18 12.60
N SER A 241 -8.76 -38.05 11.70
CA SER A 241 -7.52 -38.83 11.91
C SER A 241 -6.26 -37.97 12.10
N GLY A 242 -6.22 -36.75 11.55
CA GLY A 242 -5.10 -35.82 11.68
C GLY A 242 -5.21 -34.87 12.88
N HIS A 243 -6.31 -34.89 13.63
CA HIS A 243 -6.57 -33.88 14.68
C HIS A 243 -5.57 -33.95 15.83
N ASN A 244 -5.20 -35.15 16.27
CA ASN A 244 -4.22 -35.33 17.35
C ASN A 244 -2.84 -34.79 16.94
N GLU A 245 -2.39 -35.11 15.74
CA GLU A 245 -1.08 -34.66 15.24
C GLU A 245 -1.01 -33.13 15.14
N VAL A 246 -2.05 -32.50 14.59
CA VAL A 246 -2.13 -31.04 14.47
C VAL A 246 -2.17 -30.39 15.85
N SER A 247 -2.92 -30.95 16.79
CA SER A 247 -3.05 -30.41 18.14
C SER A 247 -1.72 -30.44 18.91
N LEU A 248 -0.91 -31.48 18.72
CA LEU A 248 0.43 -31.59 19.30
C LEU A 248 1.44 -30.61 18.68
N LEU A 249 1.27 -30.25 17.40
CA LEU A 249 2.10 -29.27 16.71
C LEU A 249 1.76 -27.82 17.10
N TRP A 250 0.59 -27.59 17.69
CA TRP A 250 0.04 -26.25 17.87
C TRP A 250 0.66 -25.52 19.08
N PRO A 251 1.03 -24.23 18.96
CA PRO A 251 0.99 -23.39 17.76
C PRO A 251 2.16 -23.67 16.79
N PRO A 252 1.97 -23.55 15.46
CA PRO A 252 2.97 -23.84 14.44
C PRO A 252 4.02 -22.72 14.30
N LEU A 253 4.56 -22.25 15.43
CA LEU A 253 5.67 -21.31 15.51
C LEU A 253 6.97 -22.07 15.20
N GLN A 254 7.83 -21.48 14.36
CA GLN A 254 9.01 -22.03 13.67
C GLN A 254 8.70 -22.54 12.25
#